data_AF-A0A7L3WMA7-F1
#
_entry.id   AF-A0A7L3WMA7-F1
#
_cell.length_a   1.000
_cell.length_b   1.000
_cell.length_c   1.000
_cell.angle_alpha   90.00
_cell.angle_beta   90.00
_cell.angle_gamma   90.00
#
_symmetry.space_group_name_H-M   'P 1'
#
loop_
_entity.id
_entity.type
_entity.pdbx_description
1 polymer ?
#
loop_
_entity_poly.entity_id
_entity_poly.type
_entity_poly.pdbx_seq_one_letter_code
_entity_poly.pdbx_strand_id
1 'polypeptide(L)'
;IAQDIFQRLLAHGFLLQDTVEQLRCEDCQRFLADRFVEGTCPFCSYEEARGDQCDKCGKLINAVELKNPQCKLCRGVPVVKPTKHLFLDLPKLEKRLEPWLEQSLAMGDWTANARYITRSWIRDGLKPRCITRDLKWGTPVPLDGFRDKVFYVWFDAPIGYLSITANYTEHWERWWKNPQQ
;
A
#
# COMPACT_ATOMS: atom_id res chain seq x y z
N ILE A 1 -4.08 -4.19 17.36
CA ILE A 1 -3.21 -5.19 16.68
C ILE A 1 -2.41 -4.56 15.54
N ALA A 2 -3.04 -4.01 14.49
CA ALA A 2 -2.28 -3.38 13.38
C ALA A 2 -1.32 -2.28 13.85
N GLN A 3 -1.77 -1.41 14.77
CA GLN A 3 -0.93 -0.40 15.39
C GLN A 3 0.23 -0.97 16.23
N ASP A 4 0.05 -2.11 16.91
CA ASP A 4 1.13 -2.77 17.67
C ASP A 4 2.21 -3.32 16.73
N ILE A 5 1.79 -4.02 15.66
CA ILE A 5 2.73 -4.49 14.61
C ILE A 5 3.48 -3.32 13.99
N PHE A 6 2.78 -2.22 13.68
CA PHE A 6 3.39 -1.00 13.19
C PHE A 6 4.44 -0.42 14.14
N GLN A 7 4.12 -0.29 15.44
CA GLN A 7 5.06 0.25 16.43
C GLN A 7 6.31 -0.64 16.58
N ARG A 8 6.15 -1.96 16.51
CA ARG A 8 7.29 -2.89 16.51
C ARG A 8 8.16 -2.70 15.27
N LEU A 9 7.56 -2.59 14.09
CA LEU A 9 8.29 -2.33 12.84
C LEU A 9 9.04 -0.99 12.90
N LEU A 10 8.41 0.05 13.44
CA LEU A 10 9.00 1.37 13.64
C LEU A 10 10.22 1.30 14.58
N ALA A 11 10.04 0.70 15.76
CA ALA A 11 11.08 0.58 16.78
C ALA A 11 12.31 -0.22 16.32
N HIS A 12 12.14 -1.17 15.39
CA HIS A 12 13.23 -1.96 14.82
C HIS A 12 13.79 -1.37 13.52
N GLY A 13 13.33 -0.17 13.12
CA GLY A 13 13.84 0.54 11.95
C GLY A 13 13.54 -0.18 10.63
N PHE A 14 12.36 -0.79 10.48
CA PHE A 14 11.87 -1.38 9.23
C PHE A 14 10.96 -0.45 8.43
N LEU A 15 10.79 0.80 8.90
CA LEU A 15 9.97 1.79 8.23
C LEU A 15 10.84 2.94 7.71
N LEU A 16 10.57 3.36 6.48
CA LEU A 16 11.14 4.55 5.86
C LEU A 16 10.05 5.63 5.77
N GLN A 17 10.47 6.88 5.78
CA GLN A 17 9.59 8.01 5.49
C GLN A 17 10.08 8.70 4.24
N ASP A 18 9.19 8.93 3.28
CA ASP A 18 9.50 9.66 2.06
C ASP A 18 8.33 10.58 1.67
N THR A 19 8.60 11.55 0.80
CA THR A 19 7.60 12.49 0.28
C THR A 19 7.24 12.11 -1.14
N VAL A 20 5.95 11.97 -1.41
CA VAL A 20 5.41 11.63 -2.73
C VAL A 20 4.60 12.81 -3.26
N GLU A 21 4.72 13.07 -4.55
CA GLU A 21 3.86 14.02 -5.24
C GLU A 21 2.50 13.39 -5.55
N GLN A 22 1.42 14.03 -5.12
CA GLN A 22 0.06 13.59 -5.38
C GLN A 22 -0.82 14.75 -5.80
N LEU A 23 -1.85 14.46 -6.59
CA LEU A 23 -2.87 15.42 -6.95
C LEU A 23 -3.79 15.68 -5.76
N ARG A 24 -3.92 16.94 -5.35
CA ARG A 24 -4.84 17.42 -4.33
C ARG A 24 -5.91 18.28 -4.98
N CYS A 25 -7.17 17.94 -4.73
CA CYS A 25 -8.28 18.83 -5.05
C CYS A 25 -8.46 19.81 -3.89
N GLU A 26 -8.30 21.10 -4.17
CA GLU A 26 -8.47 22.16 -3.17
C GLU A 26 -9.95 22.36 -2.82
N ASP A 27 -10.87 22.24 -3.79
CA ASP A 27 -12.31 22.34 -3.52
C ASP A 27 -12.82 21.21 -2.62
N CYS A 28 -12.37 19.97 -2.87
CA CYS A 28 -12.73 18.81 -2.04
C CYS A 28 -11.83 18.65 -0.80
N GLN A 29 -10.85 19.53 -0.61
CA GLN A 29 -9.88 19.51 0.49
C GLN A 29 -9.23 18.14 0.75
N ARG A 30 -8.92 17.40 -0.32
CA ARG A 30 -8.38 16.03 -0.22
C ARG A 30 -7.41 15.67 -1.34
N PHE A 31 -6.50 14.76 -1.05
CA PHE A 31 -5.72 14.06 -2.08
C PHE A 31 -6.62 13.12 -2.87
N LEU A 32 -6.37 13.01 -4.16
CA LEU A 32 -7.15 12.19 -5.09
C LEU A 32 -6.46 10.86 -5.30
N ALA A 33 -7.18 9.77 -5.06
CA ALA A 33 -6.80 8.47 -5.62
C ALA A 33 -6.97 8.50 -7.14
N ASP A 34 -6.20 7.68 -7.86
CA ASP A 34 -6.16 7.66 -9.34
C ASP A 34 -7.55 7.55 -9.98
N ARG A 35 -8.45 6.76 -9.38
CA ARG A 35 -9.84 6.59 -9.82
C ARG A 35 -10.68 7.88 -9.79
N PHE A 36 -10.26 8.89 -9.04
CA PHE A 36 -10.92 10.20 -8.93
C PHE A 36 -10.23 11.28 -9.76
N VAL A 37 -9.23 10.91 -10.56
CA VAL A 37 -8.54 11.79 -11.50
C VAL A 37 -8.88 11.36 -12.92
N GLU A 38 -9.26 12.33 -13.73
CA GLU A 38 -9.31 12.21 -15.19
C GLU A 38 -8.44 13.29 -15.82
N GLY A 39 -8.05 13.12 -17.08
CA GLY A 39 -7.33 14.14 -17.82
C GLY A 39 -6.86 13.64 -19.17
N THR A 40 -6.12 14.49 -19.86
CA THR A 40 -5.60 14.18 -21.18
C THR A 40 -4.34 13.31 -21.11
N CYS A 41 -4.37 12.16 -21.78
CA CYS A 41 -3.24 11.23 -21.87
C CYS A 41 -2.01 11.91 -22.48
N PRO A 42 -0.84 11.87 -21.83
CA PRO A 42 0.37 12.51 -22.35
C PRO A 42 0.95 11.79 -23.59
N PHE A 43 0.50 10.56 -23.88
CA PHE A 43 1.05 9.71 -24.95
C PHE A 43 0.22 9.67 -26.23
N CYS A 44 -1.11 9.73 -26.14
CA CYS A 44 -2.00 9.63 -27.31
C CYS A 44 -3.06 10.73 -27.38
N SER A 45 -3.00 11.72 -26.48
CA SER A 45 -3.91 12.86 -26.40
C SER A 45 -5.39 12.49 -26.20
N TYR A 46 -5.67 11.31 -25.63
CA TYR A 46 -7.03 10.95 -25.22
C TYR A 46 -7.47 11.80 -24.03
N GLU A 47 -8.56 12.55 -24.15
CA GLU A 47 -8.98 13.58 -23.20
C GLU A 47 -9.53 13.03 -21.86
N GLU A 48 -9.95 11.77 -21.83
CA GLU A 48 -10.62 11.14 -20.67
C GLU A 48 -9.79 9.99 -20.05
N ALA A 49 -8.46 10.09 -20.10
CA ALA A 49 -7.59 9.09 -19.47
C ALA A 49 -7.73 9.13 -17.93
N ARG A 50 -7.63 7.96 -17.29
CA ARG A 50 -7.68 7.82 -15.84
C ARG A 50 -6.30 8.02 -15.22
N GLY A 51 -6.25 8.31 -13.91
CA GLY A 51 -4.98 8.49 -13.20
C GLY A 51 -4.04 7.28 -13.18
N ASP A 52 -4.55 6.07 -13.45
CA ASP A 52 -3.81 4.81 -13.42
C ASP A 52 -3.50 4.26 -14.82
N GLN A 53 -4.39 4.52 -15.79
CA GLN A 53 -4.30 3.95 -17.13
C GLN A 53 -5.05 4.80 -18.16
N CYS A 54 -4.50 4.89 -19.38
CA CYS A 54 -5.23 5.37 -20.54
C CYS A 54 -5.95 4.22 -21.25
N ASP A 55 -7.27 4.20 -21.24
CA ASP A 55 -8.06 3.13 -21.87
C ASP A 55 -7.97 3.13 -23.41
N LYS A 56 -7.58 4.26 -24.04
CA LYS A 56 -7.41 4.35 -25.50
C LYS A 56 -6.12 3.69 -26.02
N CYS A 57 -5.00 3.86 -25.31
CA CYS A 57 -3.71 3.30 -25.75
C CYS A 57 -3.15 2.20 -24.84
N GLY A 58 -3.87 1.86 -23.77
CA GLY A 58 -3.53 0.80 -22.81
C GLY A 58 -2.38 1.13 -21.86
N LYS A 59 -1.73 2.31 -21.99
CA LYS A 59 -0.54 2.66 -21.23
C LYS A 59 -0.87 2.94 -19.76
N LEU A 60 -0.13 2.30 -18.86
CA LEU A 60 -0.13 2.61 -17.43
C LEU A 60 0.61 3.93 -17.22
N ILE A 61 0.03 4.83 -16.43
CA ILE A 61 0.52 6.18 -16.19
C ILE A 61 0.37 6.54 -14.72
N ASN A 62 1.15 7.51 -14.25
CA ASN A 62 0.90 8.12 -12.93
C ASN A 62 -0.03 9.32 -13.10
N ALA A 63 -0.93 9.54 -12.15
CA ALA A 63 -1.93 10.60 -12.26
C ALA A 63 -1.31 12.01 -12.41
N VAL A 64 -0.13 12.23 -11.83
CA VAL A 64 0.64 13.50 -11.96
C VAL A 64 1.16 13.76 -13.38
N GLU A 65 1.19 12.76 -14.25
CA GLU A 65 1.63 12.88 -15.66
C GLU A 65 0.48 13.31 -16.60
N LEU A 66 -0.77 13.28 -16.13
CA LEU A 66 -1.92 13.70 -16.92
C LEU A 66 -1.84 15.19 -17.24
N LYS A 67 -2.12 15.53 -18.50
CA LYS A 67 -2.31 16.92 -18.92
C LYS A 67 -3.74 17.33 -18.59
N ASN A 68 -3.93 18.59 -18.17
CA ASN A 68 -5.25 19.11 -17.76
C ASN A 68 -5.99 18.15 -16.81
N PRO A 69 -5.37 17.76 -15.67
CA PRO A 69 -6.02 16.85 -14.75
C PRO A 69 -7.29 17.51 -14.19
N GLN A 70 -8.29 16.69 -13.90
CA GLN A 70 -9.57 17.12 -13.38
C GLN A 70 -10.04 16.16 -12.28
N CYS A 71 -10.63 16.73 -11.23
CA CYS A 71 -11.25 15.95 -10.18
C CYS A 71 -12.62 15.45 -10.64
N LYS A 72 -12.82 14.12 -10.69
CA LYS A 72 -14.11 13.51 -11.09
C LYS A 72 -15.29 13.90 -10.18
N LEU A 73 -15.04 14.38 -8.97
CA LEU A 73 -16.09 14.70 -8.01
C LEU A 73 -16.68 16.09 -8.20
N CYS A 74 -15.82 17.11 -8.31
CA CYS A 74 -16.23 18.52 -8.33
C CYS A 74 -15.89 19.21 -9.65
N ARG A 75 -15.22 18.51 -10.58
CA ARG A 75 -14.70 19.06 -11.85
C ARG A 75 -13.66 20.17 -11.70
N GLY A 76 -13.18 20.45 -10.49
CA GLY A 76 -12.07 21.36 -10.23
C GLY A 76 -10.72 20.80 -10.69
N VAL A 77 -9.77 21.69 -10.95
CA VAL A 77 -8.41 21.36 -11.38
C VAL A 77 -7.56 21.05 -10.14
N PRO A 78 -7.09 19.81 -9.95
CA PRO A 78 -6.23 19.47 -8.84
C PRO A 78 -4.82 20.01 -9.04
N VAL A 79 -4.14 20.28 -7.93
CA VAL A 79 -2.75 20.74 -7.90
C VAL A 79 -1.84 19.65 -7.37
N VAL A 80 -0.63 19.55 -7.90
CA VAL A 80 0.38 18.64 -7.36
C VAL A 80 0.85 19.20 -6.01
N LYS A 81 0.76 18.39 -4.96
CA LYS A 81 1.26 18.72 -3.62
C LYS A 81 2.12 17.57 -3.09
N PRO A 82 3.26 17.89 -2.43
CA PRO A 82 4.03 16.89 -1.71
C PRO A 82 3.24 16.40 -0.49
N THR A 83 3.30 15.10 -0.23
CA THR A 83 2.68 14.48 0.95
C THR A 83 3.59 13.40 1.53
N LYS A 84 3.72 13.37 2.85
CA LYS A 84 4.60 12.40 3.54
C LYS A 84 3.92 11.04 3.62
N HIS A 85 4.68 9.99 3.35
CA HIS A 85 4.25 8.61 3.45
C HIS A 85 5.27 7.76 4.20
N LEU A 86 4.76 6.75 4.89
CA LEU A 86 5.58 5.67 5.46
C LEU A 86 5.64 4.49 4.50
N PHE A 87 6.80 3.86 4.43
CA PHE A 87 7.09 2.71 3.60
C PHE A 87 7.63 1.57 4.46
N LEU A 88 7.18 0.35 4.19
CA LEU A 88 7.80 -0.85 4.74
C LEU A 88 9.05 -1.18 3.94
N ASP A 89 10.20 -1.24 4.61
CA ASP A 89 11.50 -1.57 4.02
C ASP A 89 11.61 -3.10 3.82
N LEU A 90 10.92 -3.60 2.80
CA LEU A 90 11.00 -5.00 2.40
C LEU A 90 12.44 -5.47 2.06
N PRO A 91 13.30 -4.69 1.37
CA PRO A 91 14.69 -5.09 1.16
C PRO A 91 15.41 -5.48 2.45
N LYS A 92 15.22 -4.71 3.54
CA LYS A 92 15.82 -5.01 4.85
C LYS A 92 15.27 -6.29 5.50
N LEU A 93 14.03 -6.68 5.15
CA LEU A 93 13.36 -7.87 5.66
C LEU A 93 13.66 -9.12 4.83
N GLU A 94 14.06 -8.97 3.57
CA GLU A 94 14.28 -10.04 2.60
C GLU A 94 15.24 -11.13 3.13
N LYS A 95 16.37 -10.72 3.72
CA LYS A 95 17.36 -11.64 4.31
C LYS A 95 16.78 -12.56 5.41
N ARG A 96 15.76 -12.11 6.14
CA ARG A 96 15.06 -12.91 7.17
C ARG A 96 13.90 -13.72 6.59
N LEU A 97 13.31 -13.23 5.50
CA LEU A 97 12.19 -13.86 4.82
C LEU A 97 12.64 -15.10 4.03
N GLU A 98 13.75 -15.02 3.30
CA GLU A 98 14.20 -16.11 2.43
C GLU A 98 14.41 -17.45 3.16
N PRO A 99 15.11 -17.51 4.32
CA PRO A 99 15.29 -18.80 5.01
C PRO A 99 13.96 -19.38 5.51
N TRP A 100 13.07 -18.52 6.02
CA TRP A 100 11.74 -18.93 6.46
C TRP A 100 10.90 -19.44 5.28
N LEU A 101 11.02 -18.80 4.13
CA LEU A 101 10.30 -19.18 2.91
C LEU A 101 10.79 -20.54 2.42
N GLU A 102 12.10 -20.76 2.30
CA GLU A 102 12.64 -22.05 1.84
C GLU A 102 12.24 -23.19 2.78
N GLN A 103 12.27 -22.96 4.09
CA GLN A 103 11.77 -23.94 5.07
C GLN A 103 10.26 -24.21 4.88
N SER A 104 9.45 -23.17 4.75
CA SER A 104 7.99 -23.29 4.61
C SER A 104 7.59 -23.95 3.29
N LEU A 105 8.33 -23.67 2.21
CA LEU A 105 8.13 -24.30 0.91
C LEU A 105 8.58 -25.77 0.90
N ALA A 106 9.60 -26.13 1.68
CA ALA A 106 10.02 -27.52 1.80
C ALA A 106 9.04 -28.36 2.63
N MET A 107 8.47 -27.79 3.69
CA MET A 107 7.60 -28.50 4.63
C MET A 107 6.11 -28.43 4.29
N GLY A 108 5.66 -27.40 3.57
CA GLY A 108 4.25 -27.13 3.36
C GLY A 108 3.70 -27.54 1.99
N ASP A 109 2.39 -27.77 1.92
CA ASP A 109 1.64 -28.15 0.71
C ASP A 109 1.26 -26.93 -0.15
N TRP A 110 2.22 -26.06 -0.43
CA TRP A 110 1.99 -24.90 -1.31
C TRP A 110 1.73 -25.37 -2.75
N THR A 111 0.66 -24.86 -3.36
CA THR A 111 0.34 -25.10 -4.76
C THR A 111 1.44 -24.57 -5.68
N ALA A 112 1.63 -25.23 -6.83
CA ALA A 112 2.73 -24.93 -7.75
C ALA A 112 2.75 -23.46 -8.23
N ASN A 113 1.57 -22.88 -8.48
CA ASN A 113 1.42 -21.47 -8.85
C ASN A 113 1.86 -20.50 -7.73
N ALA A 114 1.48 -20.76 -6.47
CA ALA A 114 1.88 -19.94 -5.33
C ALA A 114 3.41 -19.96 -5.13
N ARG A 115 4.02 -21.13 -5.29
CA ARG A 115 5.48 -21.29 -5.26
C ARG A 115 6.17 -20.47 -6.35
N TYR A 116 5.66 -20.59 -7.58
CA TYR A 116 6.23 -19.89 -8.75
C TYR A 116 6.14 -18.37 -8.59
N ILE A 117 4.96 -17.85 -8.23
CA ILE A 117 4.74 -16.40 -8.04
C ILE A 117 5.68 -15.89 -6.94
N THR A 118 5.71 -16.55 -5.78
CA THR A 118 6.54 -16.09 -4.66
C THR A 118 8.01 -16.03 -5.03
N ARG A 119 8.55 -17.07 -5.68
CA ARG A 119 9.95 -17.09 -6.14
C ARG A 119 10.24 -16.02 -7.19
N SER A 120 9.29 -15.71 -8.09
CA SER A 120 9.44 -14.62 -9.04
C SER A 120 9.59 -13.27 -8.34
N TRP A 121 8.77 -13.01 -7.30
CA TRP A 121 8.85 -11.76 -6.54
C TRP A 121 10.17 -11.61 -5.76
N ILE A 122 10.68 -12.69 -5.18
CA ILE A 122 11.99 -12.68 -4.51
C ILE A 122 13.12 -12.47 -5.52
N ARG A 123 13.12 -13.22 -6.63
CA ARG A 123 14.15 -13.09 -7.68
C ARG A 123 14.26 -11.67 -8.24
N ASP A 124 13.13 -10.99 -8.41
CA ASP A 124 13.09 -9.63 -8.96
C ASP A 124 13.55 -8.56 -7.95
N GLY A 125 13.77 -8.96 -6.68
CA GLY A 125 14.20 -8.11 -5.57
C GLY A 125 13.05 -7.34 -4.93
N LEU A 126 12.90 -7.45 -3.62
CA LEU A 126 11.84 -6.73 -2.91
C LEU A 126 12.17 -5.23 -2.85
N LYS A 127 11.15 -4.40 -3.06
CA LYS A 127 11.26 -2.93 -3.04
C LYS A 127 10.48 -2.37 -1.85
N PRO A 128 10.86 -1.19 -1.30
CA PRO A 128 10.04 -0.53 -0.30
C PRO A 128 8.60 -0.32 -0.79
N ARG A 129 7.62 -0.55 0.09
CA ARG A 129 6.18 -0.42 -0.25
C ARG A 129 5.50 0.58 0.66
N CYS A 130 4.80 1.55 0.08
CA CYS A 130 4.06 2.55 0.84
C CYS A 130 2.90 1.92 1.62
N ILE A 131 2.89 2.09 2.94
CA ILE A 131 1.90 1.52 3.87
C ILE A 131 0.90 2.54 4.40
N THR A 132 0.87 3.77 3.87
CA THR A 132 -0.04 4.84 4.33
C THR A 132 -0.83 5.44 3.16
N ARG A 133 -2.00 6.00 3.43
CA ARG A 133 -2.85 6.67 2.43
C ARG A 133 -3.50 7.92 3.02
N ASP A 134 -3.66 8.92 2.15
CA ASP A 134 -4.43 10.14 2.42
C ASP A 134 -5.94 9.88 2.26
N LEU A 135 -6.49 9.03 3.13
CA LEU A 135 -7.91 8.70 3.17
C LEU A 135 -8.44 8.93 4.59
N LYS A 136 -9.75 9.19 4.69
CA LYS A 136 -10.45 9.29 5.98
C LYS A 136 -10.96 7.94 6.48
N TRP A 137 -11.17 6.97 5.60
CA TRP A 137 -11.67 5.64 5.95
C TRP A 137 -10.54 4.60 5.95
N GLY A 138 -10.18 4.13 7.14
CA GLY A 138 -9.15 3.10 7.35
C GLY A 138 -8.59 3.15 8.77
N THR A 139 -7.68 2.24 9.10
CA THR A 139 -7.03 2.20 10.41
C THR A 139 -6.10 3.41 10.58
N PRO A 140 -6.23 4.25 11.62
CA PRO A 140 -5.43 5.46 11.77
C PRO A 140 -3.97 5.13 12.10
N VAL A 141 -3.05 5.93 11.57
CA VAL A 141 -1.60 5.79 11.80
C VAL A 141 -1.23 6.48 13.13
N PRO A 142 -0.69 5.75 14.12
CA PRO A 142 -0.38 6.29 15.45
C PRO A 142 1.01 6.96 15.46
N LEU A 143 1.23 7.95 14.60
CA LEU A 143 2.48 8.70 14.48
C LEU A 143 2.19 10.19 14.28
N ASP A 144 2.94 11.05 14.97
CA ASP A 144 2.81 12.49 14.81
C ASP A 144 3.15 12.92 13.37
N GLY A 145 2.36 13.82 12.82
CA GLY A 145 2.40 14.19 11.40
C GLY A 145 1.63 13.25 10.45
N PHE A 146 1.05 12.15 10.96
CA PHE A 146 0.25 11.19 10.18
C PHE A 146 -1.19 11.04 10.66
N ARG A 147 -1.67 11.92 11.56
CA ARG A 147 -3.00 11.83 12.17
C ARG A 147 -4.15 11.90 11.17
N ASP A 148 -3.96 12.57 10.04
CA ASP A 148 -4.92 12.66 8.94
C ASP A 148 -4.78 11.53 7.89
N LYS A 149 -3.96 10.51 8.17
CA LYS A 149 -3.67 9.39 7.29
C LYS A 149 -4.08 8.08 7.92
N VAL A 150 -4.38 7.12 7.06
CA VAL A 150 -4.72 5.75 7.44
C VAL A 150 -3.69 4.78 6.87
N PHE A 151 -3.63 3.58 7.43
CA PHE A 151 -2.87 2.49 6.82
C PHE A 151 -3.45 2.15 5.44
N TYR A 152 -2.55 1.81 4.52
CA TYR A 152 -2.95 1.26 3.25
C TYR A 152 -3.51 -0.15 3.46
N VAL A 153 -4.65 -0.45 2.85
CA VAL A 153 -5.35 -1.73 3.01
C VAL A 153 -4.48 -2.97 2.74
N TRP A 154 -3.50 -2.88 1.84
CA TRP A 154 -2.59 -4.00 1.57
C TRP A 154 -1.62 -4.30 2.72
N PHE A 155 -1.41 -3.35 3.63
CA PHE A 155 -0.62 -3.54 4.83
C PHE A 155 -1.45 -4.16 5.96
N ASP A 156 -2.66 -3.63 6.24
CA ASP A 156 -3.42 -4.02 7.43
C ASP A 156 -4.54 -5.05 7.16
N ALA A 157 -4.97 -5.28 5.92
CA ALA A 157 -5.96 -6.32 5.63
C ALA A 157 -5.53 -7.74 6.05
N PRO A 158 -4.27 -8.19 5.83
CA PRO A 158 -3.81 -9.48 6.34
C PRO A 158 -3.80 -9.55 7.88
N ILE A 159 -3.65 -8.41 8.56
CA ILE A 159 -3.74 -8.32 10.03
C ILE A 159 -5.19 -8.53 10.51
N GLY A 160 -6.17 -8.36 9.61
CA GLY A 160 -7.57 -8.68 9.84
C GLY A 160 -7.81 -10.12 10.32
N TYR A 161 -7.00 -11.10 9.86
CA TYR A 161 -7.12 -12.48 10.35
C TYR A 161 -6.89 -12.60 11.86
N LEU A 162 -5.90 -11.86 12.38
CA LEU A 162 -5.58 -11.81 13.80
C LEU A 162 -6.70 -11.10 14.58
N SER A 163 -7.18 -9.97 14.09
CA SER A 163 -8.21 -9.19 14.80
C SER A 163 -9.58 -9.86 14.80
N ILE A 164 -9.96 -10.56 13.72
CA ILE A 164 -11.18 -11.38 13.69
C ILE A 164 -11.09 -12.48 14.76
N THR A 165 -9.96 -13.16 14.86
CA THR A 165 -9.75 -14.20 15.89
C THR A 165 -9.75 -13.61 17.30
N ALA A 166 -9.16 -12.43 17.49
CA ALA A 166 -9.18 -11.70 18.76
C ALA A 166 -10.59 -11.29 19.20
N ASN A 167 -11.48 -10.97 18.24
CA ASN A 167 -12.89 -10.72 18.53
C ASN A 167 -13.67 -12.00 18.85
N TYR A 168 -13.18 -13.16 18.39
CA TYR A 168 -13.78 -14.46 18.70
C TYR A 168 -13.34 -14.99 20.07
N THR A 169 -12.07 -14.78 20.47
CA THR A 169 -11.54 -15.26 21.74
C THR A 169 -10.41 -14.39 22.29
N GLU A 170 -10.40 -14.18 23.61
CA GLU A 170 -9.30 -13.50 24.31
C GLU A 170 -7.96 -14.23 24.19
N HIS A 171 -7.98 -15.55 23.94
CA HIS A 171 -6.78 -16.39 23.80
C HIS A 171 -6.28 -16.52 22.35
N TRP A 172 -6.62 -15.57 21.47
CA TRP A 172 -6.28 -15.61 20.05
C TRP A 172 -4.77 -15.75 19.77
N GLU A 173 -3.92 -15.27 20.68
CA GLU A 173 -2.47 -15.37 20.56
C GLU A 173 -1.98 -16.83 20.58
N ARG A 174 -2.73 -17.76 21.20
CA ARG A 174 -2.39 -19.19 21.16
C ARG A 174 -2.47 -19.77 19.75
N TRP A 175 -3.23 -19.14 18.85
CA TRP A 175 -3.34 -19.54 17.45
C TRP A 175 -2.30 -18.85 16.57
N TRP A 176 -2.10 -17.54 16.78
CA TRP A 176 -1.32 -16.70 15.87
C TRP A 176 0.13 -16.43 16.31
N LYS A 177 0.47 -16.75 17.57
CA LYS A 177 1.81 -16.54 18.16
C LYS A 177 2.38 -17.83 18.76
N ASN A 178 2.05 -18.98 18.18
CA ASN A 178 2.48 -20.30 18.64
C ASN A 178 2.93 -21.21 17.47
N PRO A 179 4.05 -20.91 16.80
CA PRO A 179 4.45 -21.61 15.59
C PRO A 179 4.97 -23.04 15.78
N GLN A 180 5.13 -23.52 17.02
CA GLN A 180 5.62 -24.87 17.34
C GLN A 180 4.51 -25.89 17.61
N GLN A 181 3.25 -25.46 17.58
CA GLN A 181 2.10 -26.34 17.83
C GLN A 181 1.71 -27.17 16.62
#